data_AF-A0A1D6PGW1-F1
#
_entry.id   AF-A0A1D6PGW1-F1
#
_cell.length_a   1.000
_cell.length_b   1.000
_cell.length_c   1.000
_cell.angle_alpha   90.00
_cell.angle_beta   90.00
_cell.angle_gamma   90.00
#
_symmetry.space_group_name_H-M   'P 1'
#
loop_
_entity.id
_entity.type
_entity.pdbx_description
1 polymer ?
#
loop_
_entity_poly.entity_id
_entity_poly.type
_entity_poly.pdbx_seq_one_letter_code
_entity_poly.pdbx_strand_id
1 'polypeptide(L)'
;MDPPPRRLAAPLLLLLLAAASPAARAWKKDEFRNCNQTPFCKRARTRAPHSLEAPLSLAAGSLAVSPDGSISAELSHPSRPRPLVLRLSVLPPHALRLQIDEDYSTATPPHRRFQVPDVLLPDLEARTLHLPEPKTAAGVSTVALSSDLDVVVKHDPFELTLRRAGSGDPVLSFNSHGLFDFEPMRESKPENETWEEHFRSHTDKRPRGPQSITFDLSFYGADFVYGLPEHGSTSLALRPTRGPGVEESEPYRLFNLDVFEYLHESPFGLYGSIPFMIGHGSRSSSGFFWLNAAEMQIDVLAPDAGFDEHDIPYDVLWLDIEHTDGKRYFTWDHSAFPNPEEMQRKIADKGRKMFQQARMLVDFLETQNRTCWERRTAIIREAIHMRYSLLPYFYTLFREASVNGIPVMRPLWLEFPEDKETYNNGEAFMVGPSLLAQGIYEEGQKSVSVYLPGKESWYDLRNGSPYKGSVTHKLQVLEDSIPSFQRAGTIVPRKDRFRRSSTQMVNDPYTLVIALNSSGAAEGELYMDDGKSYDYQQGAFSHRRFVFADNKLTSFNIAPDNLSKKFTSGCVIERIIVLGLRSGVKKAIIEPGNQEVEIESGPISLRSGSSPVVPTIRRPNVRIADSWTIWIA
;
A
#
# COMPACT_ATOMS: atom_id res chain seq x y z
N MET A 1 72.21 -20.71 22.32
CA MET A 1 71.70 -19.46 21.72
C MET A 1 70.21 -19.44 21.97
N ASP A 2 69.77 -18.72 23.00
CA ASP A 2 68.35 -18.59 23.33
C ASP A 2 67.65 -17.64 22.34
N PRO A 3 66.38 -17.89 21.98
CA PRO A 3 65.62 -16.98 21.13
C PRO A 3 65.18 -15.74 21.92
N PRO A 4 65.03 -14.58 21.27
CA PRO A 4 64.70 -13.32 21.94
C PRO A 4 63.25 -13.31 22.45
N PRO A 5 62.92 -12.49 23.46
CA PRO A 5 61.59 -12.44 24.03
C PRO A 5 60.58 -11.92 23.00
N ARG A 6 59.49 -12.69 22.79
CA ARG A 6 58.36 -12.29 21.93
C ARG A 6 57.78 -10.98 22.46
N ARG A 7 57.83 -9.93 21.64
CA ARG A 7 57.23 -8.62 21.92
C ARG A 7 55.70 -8.75 22.00
N LEU A 8 55.17 -8.82 23.22
CA LEU A 8 53.74 -8.73 23.55
C LEU A 8 53.11 -7.37 23.21
N ALA A 9 53.89 -6.39 22.74
CA ALA A 9 53.42 -5.03 22.47
C ALA A 9 52.54 -4.89 21.22
N ALA A 10 52.77 -5.70 20.18
CA ALA A 10 52.00 -5.61 18.93
C ALA A 10 50.51 -6.01 19.06
N PRO A 11 50.15 -7.14 19.72
CA PRO A 11 48.74 -7.49 19.87
C PRO A 11 48.00 -6.53 20.81
N LEU A 12 48.67 -5.95 21.82
CA LEU A 12 48.07 -4.97 22.73
C LEU A 12 47.77 -3.63 22.02
N LEU A 13 48.66 -3.19 21.12
CA LEU A 13 48.48 -1.98 20.33
C LEU A 13 47.34 -2.13 19.31
N LEU A 14 47.19 -3.31 18.70
CA LEU A 14 46.07 -3.63 17.82
C LEU A 14 44.72 -3.70 18.56
N LEU A 15 44.70 -4.25 19.78
CA LEU A 15 43.52 -4.24 20.66
C LEU A 15 43.12 -2.82 21.08
N LEU A 16 44.10 -1.97 21.40
CA LEU A 16 43.86 -0.56 21.74
C LEU A 16 43.39 0.26 20.52
N LEU A 17 43.91 -0.01 19.32
CA LEU A 17 43.45 0.62 18.08
C LEU A 17 42.06 0.14 17.65
N ALA A 18 41.73 -1.13 17.88
CA ALA A 18 40.38 -1.66 17.66
C ALA A 18 39.37 -1.10 18.69
N ALA A 19 39.78 -0.90 19.95
CA ALA A 19 38.96 -0.26 20.98
C ALA A 19 38.83 1.27 20.80
N ALA A 20 39.77 1.91 20.11
CA ALA A 20 39.76 3.35 19.79
C ALA A 20 39.15 3.67 18.43
N SER A 21 38.77 2.66 17.64
CA SER A 21 37.97 2.88 16.44
C SER A 21 36.56 3.28 16.89
N PRO A 22 36.04 4.46 16.52
CA PRO A 22 34.66 4.80 16.82
C PRO A 22 33.80 3.69 16.20
N ALA A 23 33.03 2.99 17.02
CA ALA A 23 32.02 2.07 16.50
C ALA A 23 31.18 2.89 15.53
N ALA A 24 31.20 2.55 14.24
CA ALA A 24 30.26 3.11 13.30
C ALA A 24 28.88 2.73 13.84
N ARG A 25 28.15 3.71 14.39
CA ARG A 25 26.79 3.49 14.84
C ARG A 25 25.90 3.46 13.60
N ALA A 26 25.35 2.29 13.31
CA ALA A 26 24.20 2.15 12.43
C ALA A 26 23.05 3.01 12.95
N TRP A 27 22.31 3.64 12.03
CA TRP A 27 21.29 4.66 12.25
C TRP A 27 21.62 5.70 13.36
N LYS A 28 21.99 6.91 12.96
CA LYS A 28 22.28 8.00 13.90
C LYS A 28 21.01 8.78 14.25
N LYS A 29 20.25 8.26 15.22
CA LYS A 29 18.99 8.87 15.69
C LYS A 29 19.12 10.37 16.03
N ASP A 30 20.28 10.81 16.53
CA ASP A 30 20.55 12.20 16.91
C ASP A 30 20.68 13.18 15.72
N GLU A 31 20.80 12.69 14.49
CA GLU A 31 20.82 13.53 13.29
C GLU A 31 19.44 13.92 12.80
N PHE A 32 18.40 13.34 13.38
CA PHE A 32 17.02 13.48 12.93
C PHE A 32 16.11 13.99 14.04
N ARG A 33 15.28 14.99 13.72
CA ARG A 33 14.26 15.50 14.64
C ARG A 33 13.17 14.45 14.90
N ASN A 34 12.79 14.30 16.15
CA ASN A 34 11.53 13.66 16.54
C ASN A 34 10.39 14.70 16.63
N CYS A 35 9.16 14.26 16.87
CA CYS A 35 8.00 15.16 16.98
C CYS A 35 8.18 16.19 18.10
N ASN A 36 8.72 15.78 19.26
CA ASN A 36 8.97 16.68 20.39
C ASN A 36 10.03 17.76 20.11
N GLN A 37 10.97 17.49 19.19
CA GLN A 37 11.97 18.44 18.69
C GLN A 37 11.45 19.27 17.50
N THR A 38 10.26 18.97 16.99
CA THR A 38 9.64 19.64 15.86
C THR A 38 8.47 20.48 16.35
N PRO A 39 8.60 21.80 16.52
CA PRO A 39 7.64 22.60 17.28
C PRO A 39 6.20 22.52 16.78
N PHE A 40 5.97 22.50 15.46
CA PHE A 40 4.61 22.35 14.94
C PHE A 40 4.01 20.99 15.28
N CYS A 41 4.79 19.90 15.20
CA CYS A 41 4.32 18.58 15.61
C CYS A 41 4.03 18.53 17.11
N LYS A 42 4.98 18.99 17.93
CA LYS A 42 4.79 19.05 19.39
C LYS A 42 3.50 19.77 19.75
N ARG A 43 3.26 20.97 19.16
CA ARG A 43 2.04 21.76 19.39
C ARG A 43 0.77 21.02 18.97
N ALA A 44 0.80 20.33 17.83
CA ALA A 44 -0.34 19.58 17.33
C ALA A 44 -0.64 18.34 18.20
N ARG A 45 0.40 17.59 18.54
CA ARG A 45 0.30 16.28 19.19
C ARG A 45 -0.16 16.37 20.64
N THR A 46 0.20 17.44 21.35
CA THR A 46 -0.22 17.66 22.74
C THR A 46 -1.69 18.01 22.90
N ARG A 47 -2.42 18.31 21.82
CA ARG A 47 -3.84 18.68 21.90
C ARG A 47 -4.69 17.44 22.13
N ALA A 48 -5.68 17.58 23.01
CA ALA A 48 -6.73 16.58 23.19
C ALA A 48 -7.87 16.85 22.18
N PRO A 49 -8.65 15.82 21.78
CA PRO A 49 -9.89 16.01 21.03
C PRO A 49 -10.78 17.09 21.65
N HIS A 50 -11.34 17.96 20.82
CA HIS A 50 -12.24 19.06 21.21
C HIS A 50 -11.68 20.03 22.27
N SER A 51 -10.36 20.12 22.41
CA SER A 51 -9.71 20.99 23.41
C SER A 51 -9.33 22.38 22.90
N LEU A 52 -9.60 22.69 21.62
CA LEU A 52 -9.34 24.03 21.07
C LEU A 52 -10.27 25.05 21.74
N GLU A 53 -9.68 26.07 22.38
CA GLU A 53 -10.42 27.14 23.08
C GLU A 53 -11.38 27.90 22.17
N ALA A 54 -11.05 28.03 20.88
CA ALA A 54 -11.89 28.64 19.86
C ALA A 54 -11.81 27.80 18.56
N PRO A 55 -12.74 26.87 18.32
CA PRO A 55 -12.78 26.12 17.06
C PRO A 55 -13.22 27.03 15.91
N LEU A 56 -12.79 26.68 14.68
CA LEU A 56 -13.28 27.34 13.47
C LEU A 56 -14.76 27.03 13.25
N SER A 57 -15.53 28.04 12.84
CA SER A 57 -16.94 27.92 12.51
C SER A 57 -17.26 28.58 11.18
N LEU A 58 -18.28 28.05 10.50
CA LEU A 58 -18.77 28.60 9.24
C LEU A 58 -19.50 29.92 9.50
N ALA A 59 -19.15 30.97 8.77
CA ALA A 59 -19.87 32.23 8.87
C ALA A 59 -21.33 32.05 8.40
N ALA A 60 -22.27 32.61 9.15
CA ALA A 60 -23.70 32.44 8.91
C ALA A 60 -24.07 32.88 7.48
N GLY A 61 -24.71 31.97 6.72
CA GLY A 61 -25.15 32.25 5.35
C GLY A 61 -24.04 32.35 4.29
N SER A 62 -22.78 32.03 4.64
CA SER A 62 -21.66 32.15 3.70
C SER A 62 -21.55 31.00 2.69
N LEU A 63 -22.20 29.85 2.95
CA LEU A 63 -22.15 28.68 2.09
C LEU A 63 -23.00 28.89 0.83
N ALA A 64 -22.36 28.98 -0.33
CA ALA A 64 -23.01 29.25 -1.61
C ALA A 64 -22.33 28.54 -2.77
N VAL A 65 -23.08 28.29 -3.85
CA VAL A 65 -22.54 27.79 -5.12
C VAL A 65 -21.80 28.92 -5.86
N SER A 66 -20.55 28.67 -6.20
CA SER A 66 -19.69 29.55 -7.01
C SER A 66 -20.02 29.41 -8.50
N PRO A 67 -19.69 30.42 -9.34
CA PRO A 67 -19.97 30.39 -10.79
C PRO A 67 -19.35 29.21 -11.54
N ASP A 68 -18.26 28.66 -11.02
CA ASP A 68 -17.59 27.48 -11.57
C ASP A 68 -18.19 26.14 -11.09
N GLY A 69 -19.34 26.18 -10.41
CA GLY A 69 -20.05 25.00 -9.93
C GLY A 69 -19.51 24.39 -8.64
N SER A 70 -18.42 24.94 -8.07
CA SER A 70 -17.95 24.55 -6.73
C SER A 70 -18.78 25.21 -5.63
N ILE A 71 -18.68 24.74 -4.40
CA ILE A 71 -19.30 25.39 -3.23
C ILE A 71 -18.23 26.14 -2.46
N SER A 72 -18.48 27.40 -2.13
CA SER A 72 -17.59 28.24 -1.33
C SER A 72 -18.25 28.62 -0.01
N ALA A 73 -17.46 28.77 1.05
CA ALA A 73 -17.90 29.36 2.31
C ALA A 73 -16.76 30.07 3.03
N GLU A 74 -17.14 30.92 3.98
CA GLU A 74 -16.20 31.59 4.87
C GLU A 74 -16.12 30.86 6.20
N LEU A 75 -14.90 30.55 6.63
CA LEU A 75 -14.59 30.01 7.94
C LEU A 75 -14.00 31.11 8.81
N SER A 76 -14.68 31.40 9.92
CA SER A 76 -14.36 32.48 10.83
C SER A 76 -13.75 31.96 12.13
N HIS A 77 -12.87 32.77 12.73
CA HIS A 77 -12.31 32.53 14.05
C HIS A 77 -12.28 33.85 14.83
N PRO A 78 -12.75 33.91 16.09
CA PRO A 78 -12.89 35.16 16.84
C PRO A 78 -11.61 36.01 16.95
N SER A 79 -10.44 35.36 17.02
CA SER A 79 -9.14 36.04 17.17
C SER A 79 -8.31 36.12 15.89
N ARG A 80 -8.86 35.77 14.71
CA ARG A 80 -8.09 35.83 13.45
C ARG A 80 -8.33 37.13 12.69
N PRO A 81 -7.27 37.76 12.16
CA PRO A 81 -7.39 39.02 11.41
C PRO A 81 -7.95 38.82 10.00
N ARG A 82 -7.85 37.61 9.43
CA ARG A 82 -8.35 37.26 8.09
C ARG A 82 -9.21 36.00 8.17
N PRO A 83 -10.37 35.98 7.51
CA PRO A 83 -11.16 34.77 7.40
C PRO A 83 -10.47 33.75 6.47
N LEU A 84 -10.88 32.50 6.60
CA LEU A 84 -10.50 31.43 5.70
C LEU A 84 -11.59 31.22 4.65
N VAL A 85 -11.20 30.95 3.41
CA VAL A 85 -12.10 30.58 2.32
C VAL A 85 -12.04 29.07 2.15
N LEU A 86 -13.18 28.42 2.38
CA LEU A 86 -13.40 27.01 2.09
C LEU A 86 -13.99 26.86 0.69
N ARG A 87 -13.50 25.87 -0.06
CA ARG A 87 -14.01 25.49 -1.38
C ARG A 87 -14.15 23.98 -1.51
N LEU A 88 -15.33 23.53 -1.94
CA LEU A 88 -15.67 22.13 -2.22
C LEU A 88 -15.92 21.95 -3.72
N SER A 89 -15.23 21.01 -4.34
CA SER A 89 -15.46 20.63 -5.74
C SER A 89 -15.53 19.10 -5.87
N VAL A 90 -16.30 18.61 -6.84
CA VAL A 90 -16.45 17.17 -7.10
C VAL A 90 -15.80 16.79 -8.41
N LEU A 91 -15.05 15.69 -8.37
CA LEU A 91 -14.37 15.07 -9.50
C LEU A 91 -15.01 13.68 -9.76
N PRO A 92 -15.43 13.38 -10.99
CA PRO A 92 -16.00 12.07 -11.34
C PRO A 92 -14.98 10.93 -11.21
N PRO A 93 -15.43 9.70 -10.88
CA PRO A 93 -16.81 9.37 -10.52
C PRO A 93 -17.17 9.71 -9.06
N HIS A 94 -16.22 9.67 -8.11
CA HIS A 94 -16.53 9.76 -6.67
C HIS A 94 -15.41 10.42 -5.82
N ALA A 95 -14.81 11.52 -6.27
CA ALA A 95 -13.81 12.25 -5.47
C ALA A 95 -14.32 13.64 -5.08
N LEU A 96 -14.28 13.95 -3.78
CA LEU A 96 -14.54 15.28 -3.24
C LEU A 96 -13.21 15.96 -2.92
N ARG A 97 -13.01 17.18 -3.43
CA ARG A 97 -11.85 18.01 -3.15
C ARG A 97 -12.25 19.16 -2.22
N LEU A 98 -11.71 19.14 -1.01
CA LEU A 98 -11.77 20.23 -0.04
C LEU A 98 -10.50 21.07 -0.14
N GLN A 99 -10.65 22.38 -0.33
CA GLN A 99 -9.58 23.36 -0.26
C GLN A 99 -9.93 24.40 0.78
N ILE A 100 -8.98 24.76 1.64
CA ILE A 100 -9.13 25.83 2.62
C ILE A 100 -7.87 26.69 2.54
N ASP A 101 -8.05 27.98 2.33
CA ASP A 101 -6.94 28.95 2.26
C ASP A 101 -7.31 30.27 2.95
N GLU A 102 -6.35 31.15 3.17
CA GLU A 102 -6.62 32.49 3.72
C GLU A 102 -7.25 33.39 2.66
N ASP A 103 -8.18 34.27 3.07
CA ASP A 103 -8.64 35.32 2.18
C ASP A 103 -7.51 36.35 1.94
N TYR A 104 -7.08 36.45 0.70
CA TYR A 104 -6.04 37.37 0.25
C TYR A 104 -6.59 38.67 -0.35
N SER A 105 -7.91 38.86 -0.38
CA SER A 105 -8.57 40.04 -0.97
C SER A 105 -8.07 41.37 -0.41
N THR A 106 -7.64 41.38 0.85
CA THR A 106 -7.16 42.57 1.60
C THR A 106 -5.63 42.61 1.78
N ALA A 107 -4.88 41.67 1.22
CA ALA A 107 -3.44 41.49 1.48
C ALA A 107 -2.55 42.35 0.55
N THR A 108 -1.60 43.13 1.09
CA THR A 108 -0.68 43.97 0.28
C THR A 108 0.76 44.00 0.85
N PRO A 109 1.78 43.40 0.19
CA PRO A 109 1.69 42.49 -0.95
C PRO A 109 1.11 41.13 -0.52
N PRO A 110 0.36 40.43 -1.39
CA PRO A 110 -0.26 39.17 -1.03
C PRO A 110 0.81 38.06 -1.02
N HIS A 111 1.52 37.90 0.08
CA HIS A 111 2.23 36.65 0.33
C HIS A 111 1.19 35.54 0.48
N ARG A 112 1.17 34.60 -0.46
CA ARG A 112 0.25 33.46 -0.45
C ARG A 112 0.91 32.24 0.16
N ARG A 113 0.09 31.33 0.68
CA ARG A 113 0.52 29.98 1.03
C ARG A 113 0.94 29.23 -0.22
N PHE A 114 1.86 28.30 -0.03
CA PHE A 114 2.36 27.48 -1.12
C PHE A 114 1.24 26.55 -1.60
N GLN A 115 1.00 26.55 -2.91
CA GLN A 115 0.12 25.59 -3.58
C GLN A 115 0.99 24.72 -4.47
N VAL A 116 0.85 23.40 -4.34
CA VAL A 116 1.70 22.42 -5.03
C VAL A 116 1.44 22.48 -6.55
N PRO A 117 2.41 22.90 -7.38
CA PRO A 117 2.27 22.86 -8.84
C PRO A 117 2.56 21.45 -9.38
N ASP A 118 2.22 21.21 -10.64
CA ASP A 118 2.68 20.09 -11.49
C ASP A 118 2.30 18.65 -11.06
N VAL A 119 1.68 18.45 -9.89
CA VAL A 119 1.23 17.12 -9.42
C VAL A 119 -0.14 16.74 -10.00
N LEU A 120 -1.02 17.73 -10.18
CA LEU A 120 -2.36 17.51 -10.72
C LEU A 120 -2.35 17.55 -12.25
N LEU A 121 -3.22 16.75 -12.87
CA LEU A 121 -3.39 16.77 -14.33
C LEU A 121 -3.94 18.14 -14.77
N PRO A 122 -3.44 18.72 -15.87
CA PRO A 122 -3.84 20.05 -16.33
C PRO A 122 -5.34 20.21 -16.62
N ASP A 123 -6.02 19.11 -16.95
CA ASP A 123 -7.45 19.10 -17.31
C ASP A 123 -8.36 18.73 -16.14
N LEU A 124 -7.83 18.61 -14.91
CA LEU A 124 -8.60 18.23 -13.72
C LEU A 124 -9.76 19.19 -13.45
N GLU A 125 -9.53 20.51 -13.57
CA GLU A 125 -10.56 21.53 -13.32
C GLU A 125 -11.71 21.43 -14.32
N ALA A 126 -11.42 21.16 -15.60
CA ALA A 126 -12.42 20.97 -16.64
C ALA A 126 -13.31 19.73 -16.44
N ARG A 127 -12.90 18.80 -15.56
CA ARG A 127 -13.66 17.59 -15.20
C ARG A 127 -14.55 17.78 -13.97
N THR A 128 -14.50 18.93 -13.31
CA THR A 128 -15.29 19.16 -12.09
C THR A 128 -16.79 19.24 -12.40
N LEU A 129 -17.61 18.70 -11.49
CA LEU A 129 -19.07 18.72 -11.61
C LEU A 129 -19.66 19.97 -10.96
N HIS A 130 -20.76 20.47 -11.54
CA HIS A 130 -21.58 21.49 -10.92
C HIS A 130 -22.38 20.91 -9.76
N LEU A 131 -22.13 21.41 -8.56
CA LEU A 131 -22.82 21.00 -7.35
C LEU A 131 -24.21 21.67 -7.25
N PRO A 132 -25.21 20.96 -6.69
CA PRO A 132 -26.50 21.56 -6.40
C PRO A 132 -26.41 22.51 -5.20
N GLU A 133 -27.42 23.37 -5.07
CA GLU A 133 -27.54 24.26 -3.92
C GLU A 133 -27.59 23.48 -2.59
N PRO A 134 -26.84 23.92 -1.55
CA PRO A 134 -26.89 23.31 -0.23
C PRO A 134 -28.28 23.41 0.40
N LYS A 135 -28.74 22.32 1.01
CA LYS A 135 -29.92 22.31 1.87
C LYS A 135 -29.50 22.56 3.31
N THR A 136 -29.80 23.75 3.83
CA THR A 136 -29.42 24.15 5.19
C THR A 136 -30.58 24.05 6.16
N ALA A 137 -30.37 23.37 7.28
CA ALA A 137 -31.30 23.32 8.42
C ALA A 137 -30.51 23.24 9.73
N ALA A 138 -30.90 24.06 10.72
CA ALA A 138 -30.36 24.03 12.09
C ALA A 138 -28.82 24.00 12.19
N GLY A 139 -28.12 24.84 11.41
CA GLY A 139 -26.64 24.92 11.45
C GLY A 139 -25.92 23.76 10.77
N VAL A 140 -26.62 23.00 9.93
CA VAL A 140 -26.09 21.91 9.12
C VAL A 140 -26.51 22.12 7.67
N SER A 141 -25.57 21.96 6.74
CA SER A 141 -25.85 21.99 5.30
C SER A 141 -25.55 20.64 4.66
N THR A 142 -26.47 20.15 3.84
CA THR A 142 -26.28 18.91 3.06
C THR A 142 -26.21 19.22 1.57
N VAL A 143 -25.25 18.63 0.88
CA VAL A 143 -25.05 18.76 -0.57
C VAL A 143 -24.97 17.36 -1.17
N ALA A 144 -25.85 17.06 -2.13
CA ALA A 144 -25.80 15.80 -2.86
C ALA A 144 -24.63 15.81 -3.85
N LEU A 145 -23.78 14.79 -3.80
CA LEU A 145 -22.63 14.66 -4.70
C LEU A 145 -22.90 13.70 -5.86
N SER A 146 -23.62 12.60 -5.58
CA SER A 146 -24.06 11.61 -6.56
C SER A 146 -25.37 10.94 -6.09
N SER A 147 -25.82 9.88 -6.78
CA SER A 147 -26.94 9.05 -6.30
C SER A 147 -26.64 8.34 -4.98
N ASP A 148 -25.36 8.12 -4.70
CA ASP A 148 -24.91 7.23 -3.62
C ASP A 148 -24.26 7.99 -2.47
N LEU A 149 -23.80 9.22 -2.71
CA LEU A 149 -23.03 10.02 -1.75
C LEU A 149 -23.57 11.44 -1.60
N ASP A 150 -23.60 11.91 -0.36
CA ASP A 150 -23.77 13.31 0.00
C ASP A 150 -22.66 13.78 0.96
N VAL A 151 -22.49 15.09 1.05
CA VAL A 151 -21.63 15.71 2.05
C VAL A 151 -22.47 16.55 2.99
N VAL A 152 -22.20 16.40 4.29
CA VAL A 152 -22.83 17.13 5.37
C VAL A 152 -21.79 18.04 6.00
N VAL A 153 -22.07 19.34 6.01
CA VAL A 153 -21.24 20.39 6.59
C VAL A 153 -21.92 20.89 7.86
N LYS A 154 -21.35 20.59 9.02
CA LYS A 154 -21.75 21.18 10.32
C LYS A 154 -21.07 22.54 10.45
N HIS A 155 -21.82 23.55 10.86
CA HIS A 155 -21.33 24.94 10.84
C HIS A 155 -20.53 25.30 12.10
N ASP A 156 -20.94 24.81 13.27
CA ASP A 156 -20.33 25.18 14.55
C ASP A 156 -20.32 24.00 15.57
N PRO A 157 -19.14 23.50 15.98
CA PRO A 157 -17.85 23.71 15.31
C PRO A 157 -17.86 23.12 13.89
N PHE A 158 -17.03 23.65 13.00
CA PHE A 158 -16.94 23.21 11.62
C PHE A 158 -16.56 21.71 11.53
N GLU A 159 -17.36 20.91 10.83
CA GLU A 159 -17.07 19.52 10.53
C GLU A 159 -17.62 19.19 9.14
N LEU A 160 -16.91 18.36 8.39
CA LEU A 160 -17.36 17.87 7.09
C LEU A 160 -17.44 16.35 7.11
N THR A 161 -18.62 15.79 6.88
CA THR A 161 -18.85 14.34 6.82
C THR A 161 -19.32 13.94 5.43
N LEU A 162 -18.60 13.04 4.76
CA LEU A 162 -19.07 12.33 3.58
C LEU A 162 -19.93 11.14 4.03
N ARG A 163 -21.14 10.98 3.50
CA ARG A 163 -22.06 9.90 3.89
C ARG A 163 -22.71 9.25 2.68
N ARG A 164 -23.30 8.07 2.91
CA ARG A 164 -24.12 7.39 1.91
C ARG A 164 -25.51 8.03 1.88
N ALA A 165 -25.94 8.56 0.74
CA ALA A 165 -27.17 9.38 0.64
C ALA A 165 -28.45 8.63 1.06
N GLY A 166 -28.48 7.29 0.93
CA GLY A 166 -29.64 6.46 1.30
C GLY A 166 -29.68 6.07 2.78
N SER A 167 -28.57 5.58 3.34
CA SER A 167 -28.53 5.11 4.74
C SER A 167 -28.15 6.20 5.75
N GLY A 168 -27.51 7.27 5.29
CA GLY A 168 -26.92 8.30 6.15
C GLY A 168 -25.64 7.86 6.87
N ASP A 169 -25.13 6.66 6.57
CA ASP A 169 -23.92 6.14 7.21
C ASP A 169 -22.71 6.97 6.80
N PRO A 170 -21.88 7.41 7.77
CA PRO A 170 -20.65 8.13 7.47
C PRO A 170 -19.66 7.20 6.78
N VAL A 171 -18.93 7.75 5.81
CA VAL A 171 -17.85 7.09 5.07
C VAL A 171 -16.51 7.66 5.51
N LEU A 172 -16.41 8.99 5.54
CA LEU A 172 -15.22 9.72 5.94
C LEU A 172 -15.63 11.05 6.59
N SER A 173 -14.95 11.46 7.65
CA SER A 173 -15.11 12.79 8.24
C SER A 173 -13.79 13.55 8.27
N PHE A 174 -13.90 14.86 8.11
CA PHE A 174 -12.87 15.83 8.38
C PHE A 174 -13.28 16.63 9.62
N ASN A 175 -12.38 16.70 10.59
CA ASN A 175 -12.53 17.43 11.84
C ASN A 175 -13.60 16.89 12.83
N SER A 176 -13.86 15.58 12.84
CA SER A 176 -14.84 15.01 13.78
C SER A 176 -14.37 15.04 15.24
N HIS A 177 -13.06 15.13 15.49
CA HIS A 177 -12.47 15.27 16.82
C HIS A 177 -12.12 16.71 17.17
N GLY A 178 -12.48 17.69 16.33
CA GLY A 178 -12.22 19.10 16.60
C GLY A 178 -10.73 19.45 16.69
N LEU A 179 -9.86 18.77 15.94
CA LEU A 179 -8.41 19.03 15.91
C LEU A 179 -7.98 19.94 14.75
N PHE A 180 -8.94 20.43 13.95
CA PHE A 180 -8.68 21.36 12.87
C PHE A 180 -8.24 22.71 13.39
N ASP A 181 -6.99 23.03 13.11
CA ASP A 181 -6.37 24.32 13.39
C ASP A 181 -5.53 24.73 12.19
N PHE A 182 -5.50 26.02 11.95
CA PHE A 182 -4.83 26.60 10.80
C PHE A 182 -4.13 27.85 11.33
N GLU A 183 -2.83 27.74 11.58
CA GLU A 183 -2.06 28.85 12.15
C GLU A 183 -2.01 30.00 11.12
N PRO A 184 -2.46 31.22 11.44
CA PRO A 184 -2.54 32.31 10.48
C PRO A 184 -1.15 32.80 10.05
N MET A 185 -1.01 33.19 8.79
CA MET A 185 0.23 33.82 8.31
C MET A 185 0.38 35.19 8.97
N ARG A 186 1.56 35.45 9.54
CA ARG A 186 1.90 36.73 10.16
C ARG A 186 2.86 37.52 9.26
N GLU A 187 2.63 38.82 9.13
CA GLU A 187 3.47 39.71 8.32
C GLU A 187 4.74 40.16 9.08
N SER A 188 4.65 40.25 10.40
CA SER A 188 5.78 40.65 11.26
C SER A 188 5.79 39.89 12.58
N LYS A 189 6.99 39.75 13.14
CA LYS A 189 7.24 39.15 14.44
C LYS A 189 6.82 40.09 15.58
N PRO A 190 5.94 39.66 16.51
CA PRO A 190 5.67 40.40 17.74
C PRO A 190 6.96 40.58 18.57
N GLU A 191 7.13 41.75 19.20
CA GLU A 191 8.35 42.09 19.96
C GLU A 191 8.64 41.11 21.12
N ASN A 192 7.60 40.45 21.64
CA ASN A 192 7.66 39.55 22.78
C ASN A 192 7.81 38.06 22.40
N GLU A 193 7.88 37.71 21.12
CA GLU A 193 8.01 36.32 20.68
C GLU A 193 9.42 36.02 20.14
N THR A 194 9.82 34.75 20.11
CA THR A 194 11.00 34.25 19.37
C THR A 194 10.57 33.10 18.48
N TRP A 195 10.84 33.21 17.18
CA TRP A 195 10.38 32.24 16.18
C TRP A 195 11.47 31.28 15.71
N GLU A 196 12.73 31.62 15.94
CA GLU A 196 13.89 30.85 15.48
C GLU A 196 13.89 29.44 16.08
N GLU A 197 14.28 28.47 15.26
CA GLU A 197 14.45 27.09 15.67
C GLU A 197 15.90 26.65 15.48
N HIS A 198 16.48 26.06 16.52
CA HIS A 198 17.83 25.53 16.47
C HIS A 198 17.79 24.00 16.41
N PHE A 199 18.53 23.42 15.48
CA PHE A 199 18.77 21.98 15.43
C PHE A 199 20.22 21.72 15.03
N ARG A 200 20.97 21.12 15.97
CA ARG A 200 22.42 20.95 15.87
C ARG A 200 23.08 22.30 15.53
N SER A 201 23.87 22.36 14.46
CA SER A 201 24.55 23.59 14.02
C SER A 201 23.69 24.51 13.16
N HIS A 202 22.45 24.11 12.82
CA HIS A 202 21.57 24.89 11.94
C HIS A 202 20.54 25.69 12.73
N THR A 203 20.33 26.94 12.31
CA THR A 203 19.28 27.82 12.83
C THR A 203 18.33 28.18 11.70
N ASP A 204 17.09 27.77 11.82
CA ASP A 204 15.99 28.24 10.98
C ASP A 204 15.45 29.55 11.56
N LYS A 205 15.50 30.62 10.77
CA LYS A 205 15.06 31.96 11.17
C LYS A 205 13.54 32.12 11.22
N ARG A 206 12.79 31.24 10.55
CA ARG A 206 11.31 31.24 10.50
C ARG A 206 10.71 32.64 10.35
N PRO A 207 10.97 33.35 9.23
CA PRO A 207 10.61 34.75 9.07
C PRO A 207 9.10 35.03 9.11
N ARG A 208 8.26 33.99 8.95
CA ARG A 208 6.79 34.07 8.97
C ARG A 208 6.15 33.37 10.17
N GLY A 209 6.96 32.94 11.14
CA GLY A 209 6.49 32.33 12.37
C GLY A 209 5.78 30.98 12.17
N PRO A 210 4.84 30.62 13.07
CA PRO A 210 4.00 29.43 12.95
C PRO A 210 3.00 29.54 11.79
N GLN A 211 2.93 28.52 10.94
CA GLN A 211 2.06 28.48 9.75
C GLN A 211 1.49 27.07 9.49
N SER A 212 1.54 26.16 10.47
CA SER A 212 1.10 24.78 10.28
C SER A 212 -0.41 24.67 10.13
N ILE A 213 -0.83 23.62 9.43
CA ILE A 213 -2.24 23.22 9.30
C ILE A 213 -2.34 21.84 9.93
N THR A 214 -3.28 21.65 10.84
CA THR A 214 -3.52 20.38 11.53
C THR A 214 -4.99 20.04 11.42
N PHE A 215 -5.34 18.76 11.30
CA PHE A 215 -6.71 18.30 11.26
C PHE A 215 -6.74 16.80 11.58
N ASP A 216 -7.92 16.31 11.95
CA ASP A 216 -8.20 14.89 12.06
C ASP A 216 -9.07 14.39 10.90
N LEU A 217 -8.90 13.11 10.59
CA LEU A 217 -9.69 12.37 9.63
C LEU A 217 -10.16 11.07 10.27
N SER A 218 -11.43 10.75 10.10
CA SER A 218 -11.98 9.45 10.52
C SER A 218 -12.42 8.64 9.31
N PHE A 219 -11.90 7.42 9.19
CA PHE A 219 -12.30 6.44 8.18
C PHE A 219 -13.33 5.50 8.81
N TYR A 220 -14.60 5.63 8.41
CA TYR A 220 -15.67 4.83 9.00
C TYR A 220 -15.77 3.45 8.34
N GLY A 221 -15.90 2.42 9.17
CA GLY A 221 -15.96 1.03 8.72
C GLY A 221 -14.64 0.48 8.16
N ALA A 222 -13.53 1.21 8.34
CA ALA A 222 -12.20 0.72 8.04
C ALA A 222 -11.66 -0.10 9.22
N ASP A 223 -11.23 -1.33 8.94
CA ASP A 223 -10.56 -2.19 9.90
C ASP A 223 -9.04 -1.87 9.92
N PHE A 224 -8.49 -1.45 8.78
CA PHE A 224 -7.09 -1.09 8.60
C PHE A 224 -6.91 0.15 7.73
N VAL A 225 -5.79 0.85 7.93
CA VAL A 225 -5.35 1.95 7.08
C VAL A 225 -4.00 1.63 6.42
N TYR A 226 -3.82 2.06 5.18
CA TYR A 226 -2.64 1.78 4.35
C TYR A 226 -2.14 3.05 3.66
N GLY A 227 -0.90 3.04 3.18
CA GLY A 227 -0.34 4.09 2.34
C GLY A 227 0.81 4.83 3.00
N LEU A 228 0.88 6.14 2.79
CA LEU A 228 1.91 7.04 3.31
C LEU A 228 3.38 6.66 3.00
N PRO A 229 3.76 6.00 1.89
CA PRO A 229 5.16 5.64 1.69
C PRO A 229 6.05 6.90 1.62
N GLU A 230 7.34 6.83 1.98
CA GLU A 230 8.17 5.64 2.21
C GLU A 230 8.66 5.52 3.66
N HIS A 231 8.45 4.35 4.29
CA HIS A 231 8.86 4.03 5.66
C HIS A 231 9.46 2.64 5.74
N GLY A 232 10.36 2.43 6.70
CA GLY A 232 10.99 1.12 6.98
C GLY A 232 10.08 0.16 7.74
N SER A 233 8.78 0.11 7.47
CA SER A 233 7.86 -0.82 8.16
C SER A 233 7.76 -2.17 7.43
N THR A 234 7.69 -3.25 8.20
CA THR A 234 7.46 -4.64 7.76
C THR A 234 5.99 -4.91 7.53
N SER A 235 5.11 -4.01 7.93
CA SER A 235 3.67 -4.12 7.71
C SER A 235 3.23 -3.14 6.63
N LEU A 236 2.43 -3.63 5.69
CA LEU A 236 1.74 -2.76 4.72
C LEU A 236 0.60 -1.98 5.39
N ALA A 237 -0.09 -2.60 6.35
CA ALA A 237 -1.06 -1.92 7.19
C ALA A 237 -0.32 -1.02 8.18
N LEU A 238 -0.69 0.26 8.22
CA LEU A 238 -0.07 1.24 9.11
C LEU A 238 -0.38 0.85 10.55
N ARG A 239 0.66 0.83 11.38
CA ARG A 239 0.52 0.56 12.80
C ARG A 239 -0.01 1.81 13.51
N PRO A 240 -0.85 1.65 14.53
CA PRO A 240 -1.16 2.76 15.41
C PRO A 240 0.10 3.39 16.01
N THR A 241 0.15 4.72 16.05
CA THR A 241 1.23 5.52 16.67
C THR A 241 0.80 6.16 17.98
N ARG A 242 -0.51 6.14 18.28
CA ARG A 242 -1.10 6.71 19.49
C ARG A 242 -2.44 6.02 19.81
N GLY A 243 -2.81 5.93 21.07
CA GLY A 243 -4.10 5.39 21.53
C GLY A 243 -3.94 4.32 22.63
N PRO A 244 -5.04 3.73 23.12
CA PRO A 244 -4.98 2.69 24.15
C PRO A 244 -4.12 1.50 23.70
N GLY A 245 -3.21 1.05 24.55
CA GLY A 245 -2.36 -0.11 24.26
C GLY A 245 -1.23 0.13 23.25
N VAL A 246 -1.04 1.37 22.79
CA VAL A 246 0.09 1.77 21.95
C VAL A 246 1.15 2.42 22.83
N GLU A 247 2.35 1.84 22.89
CA GLU A 247 3.51 2.51 23.50
C GLU A 247 3.75 3.86 22.82
N GLU A 248 4.18 4.88 23.56
CA GLU A 248 4.41 6.21 23.00
C GLU A 248 5.40 6.12 21.81
N SER A 249 4.86 6.22 20.61
CA SER A 249 5.59 6.07 19.35
C SER A 249 5.76 7.43 18.66
N GLU A 250 6.52 7.49 17.58
CA GLU A 250 6.58 8.68 16.71
C GLU A 250 5.46 8.63 15.66
N PRO A 251 4.91 9.77 15.22
CA PRO A 251 3.98 9.80 14.09
C PRO A 251 4.70 9.41 12.79
N TYR A 252 3.95 8.95 11.79
CA TYR A 252 4.49 8.74 10.45
C TYR A 252 4.96 10.07 9.87
N ARG A 253 6.24 10.14 9.52
CA ARG A 253 6.86 11.37 9.01
C ARG A 253 6.99 11.32 7.50
N LEU A 254 6.48 12.33 6.82
CA LEU A 254 6.66 12.53 5.38
C LEU A 254 7.58 13.74 5.20
N PHE A 255 8.86 13.45 5.03
CA PHE A 255 9.89 14.42 4.74
C PHE A 255 11.05 13.67 4.07
N ASN A 256 11.33 13.99 2.82
CA ASN A 256 12.33 13.26 2.05
C ASN A 256 13.73 13.49 2.65
N LEU A 257 14.31 12.42 3.16
CA LEU A 257 15.56 12.40 3.90
C LEU A 257 16.48 11.32 3.35
N ASP A 258 17.77 11.62 3.29
CA ASP A 258 18.80 10.62 3.09
C ASP A 258 19.11 9.96 4.43
N VAL A 259 18.51 8.79 4.66
CA VAL A 259 18.67 8.04 5.89
C VAL A 259 19.71 6.94 5.70
N PHE A 260 20.87 7.12 6.34
CA PHE A 260 21.89 6.07 6.38
C PHE A 260 21.50 4.93 7.34
N GLU A 261 21.53 3.69 6.83
CA GLU A 261 21.23 2.46 7.57
C GLU A 261 19.93 2.56 8.37
N TYR A 262 18.82 2.91 7.70
CA TYR A 262 17.51 3.09 8.34
C TYR A 262 17.09 1.88 9.20
N LEU A 263 16.32 2.16 10.24
CA LEU A 263 15.72 1.12 11.08
C LEU A 263 14.55 0.44 10.35
N HIS A 264 14.48 -0.89 10.45
CA HIS A 264 13.24 -1.62 10.21
C HIS A 264 12.28 -1.40 11.40
N GLU A 265 10.97 -1.52 11.18
CA GLU A 265 9.90 -1.13 12.11
C GLU A 265 9.95 0.31 12.60
N SER A 266 10.05 1.27 11.67
CA SER A 266 10.04 2.68 12.02
C SER A 266 9.02 3.49 11.23
N PRO A 267 8.23 4.39 11.89
CA PRO A 267 7.40 5.39 11.22
C PRO A 267 8.24 6.57 10.66
N PHE A 268 9.57 6.49 10.76
CA PHE A 268 10.47 7.52 10.31
C PHE A 268 10.51 7.62 8.78
N GLY A 269 10.42 8.84 8.26
CA GLY A 269 10.41 9.12 6.82
C GLY A 269 11.73 8.79 6.14
N LEU A 270 11.65 8.23 4.93
CA LEU A 270 12.80 7.87 4.10
C LEU A 270 12.92 8.82 2.89
N TYR A 271 13.13 8.29 1.69
CA TYR A 271 13.56 9.08 0.53
C TYR A 271 12.41 9.71 -0.26
N GLY A 272 11.23 9.08 -0.23
CA GLY A 272 10.03 9.55 -0.89
C GLY A 272 8.87 9.79 0.07
N SER A 273 7.93 10.63 -0.35
CA SER A 273 6.70 10.95 0.39
C SER A 273 5.51 10.98 -0.56
N ILE A 274 4.55 10.08 -0.37
CA ILE A 274 3.25 10.10 -1.06
C ILE A 274 2.15 10.20 0.00
N PRO A 275 1.56 11.39 0.21
CA PRO A 275 0.57 11.64 1.26
C PRO A 275 -0.83 11.12 0.88
N PHE A 276 -0.91 9.82 0.57
CA PHE A 276 -2.13 9.13 0.21
C PHE A 276 -2.41 8.00 1.20
N MET A 277 -3.64 7.94 1.71
CA MET A 277 -4.12 6.95 2.66
C MET A 277 -5.35 6.24 2.12
N ILE A 278 -5.48 4.96 2.46
CA ILE A 278 -6.66 4.16 2.19
C ILE A 278 -7.11 3.54 3.50
N GLY A 279 -8.35 3.83 3.93
CA GLY A 279 -9.04 3.06 4.95
C GLY A 279 -9.84 1.94 4.29
N HIS A 280 -9.63 0.71 4.71
CA HIS A 280 -10.29 -0.47 4.14
C HIS A 280 -10.91 -1.34 5.23
N GLY A 281 -12.14 -1.78 4.97
CA GLY A 281 -12.80 -2.80 5.76
C GLY A 281 -13.81 -3.57 4.93
N SER A 282 -14.41 -4.59 5.54
CA SER A 282 -15.32 -5.55 4.85
C SER A 282 -16.51 -4.96 4.09
N ARG A 283 -16.92 -3.72 4.38
CA ARG A 283 -18.09 -3.08 3.74
C ARG A 283 -17.73 -1.96 2.77
N SER A 284 -16.54 -1.38 2.89
CA SER A 284 -16.10 -0.28 2.04
C SER A 284 -14.63 0.01 2.18
N SER A 285 -14.09 0.60 1.11
CA SER A 285 -12.82 1.32 1.13
C SER A 285 -13.08 2.80 0.90
N SER A 286 -12.33 3.65 1.59
CA SER A 286 -12.30 5.09 1.34
C SER A 286 -10.85 5.58 1.33
N GLY A 287 -10.58 6.65 0.59
CA GLY A 287 -9.23 7.17 0.40
C GLY A 287 -9.15 8.66 0.71
N PHE A 288 -7.98 9.09 1.15
CA PHE A 288 -7.66 10.49 1.38
C PHE A 288 -6.29 10.82 0.79
N PHE A 289 -6.22 11.88 -0.01
CA PHE A 289 -4.97 12.38 -0.58
C PHE A 289 -4.75 13.82 -0.10
N TRP A 290 -3.68 14.04 0.67
CA TRP A 290 -3.30 15.36 1.15
C TRP A 290 -2.28 16.01 0.21
N LEU A 291 -2.75 16.84 -0.70
CA LEU A 291 -1.86 17.59 -1.60
C LEU A 291 -1.13 18.72 -0.86
N ASN A 292 -0.04 18.36 -0.19
CA ASN A 292 0.88 19.25 0.50
C ASN A 292 2.32 18.83 0.18
N ALA A 293 3.26 19.76 0.13
CA ALA A 293 4.67 19.47 -0.14
C ALA A 293 5.59 19.79 1.05
N ALA A 294 5.04 20.39 2.11
CA ALA A 294 5.77 20.64 3.35
C ALA A 294 5.94 19.35 4.16
N GLU A 295 6.79 19.41 5.20
CA GLU A 295 6.92 18.32 6.17
C GLU A 295 5.56 17.98 6.80
N MET A 296 5.23 16.69 6.86
CA MET A 296 4.00 16.20 7.47
C MET A 296 4.30 15.17 8.55
N GLN A 297 3.49 15.18 9.60
CA GLN A 297 3.52 14.18 10.66
C GLN A 297 2.10 13.70 10.91
N ILE A 298 1.88 12.39 10.78
CA ILE A 298 0.56 11.77 10.76
C ILE A 298 0.51 10.72 11.88
N ASP A 299 -0.32 10.98 12.89
CA ASP A 299 -0.64 9.96 13.90
C ASP A 299 -1.74 9.03 13.35
N VAL A 300 -1.56 7.72 13.54
CA VAL A 300 -2.61 6.71 13.33
C VAL A 300 -3.12 6.31 14.70
N LEU A 301 -4.41 6.50 14.95
CA LEU A 301 -5.00 6.16 16.25
C LEU A 301 -5.30 4.66 16.31
N ALA A 302 -4.99 4.04 17.44
CA ALA A 302 -5.51 2.72 17.74
C ALA A 302 -7.03 2.79 17.86
N PRO A 303 -7.76 1.78 17.37
CA PRO A 303 -9.18 1.69 17.61
C PRO A 303 -9.46 1.70 19.12
N ASP A 304 -10.35 2.58 19.57
CA ASP A 304 -10.67 2.80 21.00
C ASP A 304 -11.59 1.71 21.60
N ALA A 305 -11.78 0.59 20.91
CA ALA A 305 -12.68 -0.49 21.29
C ALA A 305 -11.92 -1.74 21.73
N GLY A 306 -11.21 -1.63 22.85
CA GLY A 306 -10.38 -2.69 23.40
C GLY A 306 -11.21 -3.84 23.99
N PHE A 307 -11.15 -5.01 23.34
CA PHE A 307 -11.44 -6.36 23.86
C PHE A 307 -12.90 -6.71 24.21
N ASP A 308 -13.66 -5.86 24.90
CA ASP A 308 -15.02 -6.19 25.36
C ASP A 308 -16.06 -6.17 24.20
N GLU A 309 -15.81 -5.41 23.12
CA GLU A 309 -16.71 -5.32 21.95
C GLU A 309 -16.52 -6.46 20.94
N HIS A 310 -15.47 -7.27 21.09
CA HIS A 310 -15.06 -8.30 20.13
C HIS A 310 -15.00 -9.72 20.69
N ASP A 311 -15.49 -9.93 21.92
CA ASP A 311 -15.55 -11.25 22.59
C ASP A 311 -14.18 -11.97 22.62
N ILE A 312 -13.10 -11.19 22.77
CA ILE A 312 -11.72 -11.70 22.81
C ILE A 312 -11.30 -11.91 24.28
N PRO A 313 -11.16 -13.16 24.76
CA PRO A 313 -10.73 -13.41 26.13
C PRO A 313 -9.26 -13.06 26.30
N TYR A 314 -8.92 -12.40 27.42
CA TYR A 314 -7.55 -12.21 27.86
C TYR A 314 -7.43 -12.32 29.38
N ASP A 315 -6.30 -12.83 29.85
CA ASP A 315 -6.07 -13.22 31.24
C ASP A 315 -5.17 -12.24 32.02
N VAL A 316 -4.27 -11.53 31.34
CA VAL A 316 -3.20 -10.73 31.96
C VAL A 316 -2.95 -9.42 31.19
N LEU A 317 -2.88 -8.30 31.91
CA LEU A 317 -2.41 -7.01 31.41
C LEU A 317 -1.00 -6.74 31.93
N TRP A 318 -0.12 -6.23 31.07
CA TRP A 318 1.27 -5.92 31.41
C TRP A 318 1.43 -4.41 31.62
N LEU A 319 2.11 -4.03 32.71
CA LEU A 319 2.56 -2.67 32.94
C LEU A 319 4.08 -2.64 32.87
N ASP A 320 4.60 -1.97 31.86
CA ASP A 320 6.03 -1.77 31.70
C ASP A 320 6.57 -0.75 32.72
N ILE A 321 7.89 -0.53 32.76
CA ILE A 321 8.62 0.31 33.72
C ILE A 321 8.07 1.72 33.88
N GLU A 322 7.30 2.22 32.91
CA GLU A 322 6.66 3.54 32.89
C GLU A 322 5.53 3.70 33.92
N HIS A 323 4.95 2.62 34.46
CA HIS A 323 3.99 2.77 35.56
C HIS A 323 4.62 3.28 36.86
N THR A 324 5.95 3.28 36.95
CA THR A 324 6.67 3.68 38.14
C THR A 324 7.02 5.16 38.14
N ASP A 325 7.00 5.78 39.33
CA ASP A 325 7.37 7.19 39.50
C ASP A 325 8.87 7.36 39.24
N GLY A 326 9.18 7.84 38.04
CA GLY A 326 10.54 8.12 37.61
C GLY A 326 11.44 6.88 37.56
N LYS A 327 10.91 5.72 37.14
CA LYS A 327 11.65 4.44 37.03
C LYS A 327 12.04 3.81 38.38
N ARG A 328 11.45 4.28 39.49
CA ARG A 328 11.67 3.70 40.82
C ARG A 328 10.77 2.48 41.01
N TYR A 329 11.36 1.29 40.99
CA TYR A 329 10.62 0.05 41.25
C TYR A 329 9.85 0.12 42.58
N PHE A 330 8.66 -0.49 42.62
CA PHE A 330 7.69 -0.46 43.74
C PHE A 330 6.99 0.89 44.00
N THR A 331 6.99 1.79 43.02
CA THR A 331 6.25 3.06 43.07
C THR A 331 5.26 3.17 41.92
N TRP A 332 4.35 4.14 41.98
CA TRP A 332 3.38 4.43 40.92
C TRP A 332 3.51 5.88 40.47
N ASP A 333 3.57 6.11 39.17
CA ASP A 333 3.43 7.45 38.61
C ASP A 333 1.96 7.89 38.76
N HIS A 334 1.68 8.71 39.76
CA HIS A 334 0.31 9.17 40.04
C HIS A 334 -0.22 10.19 39.03
N SER A 335 0.60 10.67 38.09
CA SER A 335 0.14 11.51 36.98
C SER A 335 -0.48 10.66 35.85
N ALA A 336 0.13 9.50 35.56
CA ALA A 336 -0.35 8.55 34.55
C ALA A 336 -1.29 7.48 35.13
N PHE A 337 -1.08 7.07 36.38
CA PHE A 337 -1.82 6.04 37.12
C PHE A 337 -2.30 6.62 38.46
N PRO A 338 -3.27 7.55 38.45
CA PRO A 338 -3.70 8.25 39.66
C PRO A 338 -4.28 7.32 40.73
N ASN A 339 -5.01 6.27 40.32
CA ASN A 339 -5.70 5.32 41.21
C ASN A 339 -5.32 3.85 40.90
N PRO A 340 -4.09 3.42 41.20
CA PRO A 340 -3.60 2.10 40.78
C PRO A 340 -4.27 0.94 41.51
N GLU A 341 -4.75 1.14 42.74
CA GLU A 341 -5.52 0.13 43.48
C GLU A 341 -6.91 -0.09 42.88
N GLU A 342 -7.57 0.97 42.40
CA GLU A 342 -8.88 0.88 41.76
C GLU A 342 -8.78 0.17 40.42
N MET A 343 -7.74 0.45 39.65
CA MET A 343 -7.41 -0.25 38.41
C MET A 343 -7.18 -1.75 38.67
N GLN A 344 -6.36 -2.10 39.66
CA GLN A 344 -6.12 -3.50 40.03
C GLN A 344 -7.40 -4.20 40.51
N ARG A 345 -8.26 -3.50 41.26
CA ARG A 345 -9.55 -4.02 41.73
C ARG A 345 -10.51 -4.27 40.56
N LYS A 346 -10.61 -3.34 39.61
CA LYS A 346 -11.38 -3.49 38.36
C LYS A 346 -10.89 -4.64 37.47
N ILE A 347 -9.60 -4.95 37.50
CA ILE A 347 -9.01 -6.10 36.79
C ILE A 347 -9.26 -7.42 37.55
N ALA A 348 -9.16 -7.39 38.89
CA ALA A 348 -9.37 -8.55 39.76
C ALA A 348 -10.86 -8.96 39.87
N ASP A 349 -11.80 -8.01 39.86
CA ASP A 349 -13.25 -8.25 39.82
C ASP A 349 -13.68 -8.97 38.52
N LYS A 350 -12.81 -8.94 37.50
CA LYS A 350 -12.95 -9.66 36.22
C LYS A 350 -12.13 -10.97 36.16
N GLY A 351 -11.47 -11.38 37.26
CA GLY A 351 -10.73 -12.66 37.37
C GLY A 351 -9.30 -12.67 36.81
N ARG A 352 -8.68 -11.52 36.52
CA ARG A 352 -7.40 -11.37 35.78
C ARG A 352 -6.19 -11.10 36.69
N LYS A 353 -4.94 -11.32 36.20
CA LYS A 353 -3.66 -11.21 36.97
C LYS A 353 -2.60 -10.30 36.30
N MET A 354 -1.48 -9.98 36.98
CA MET A 354 -0.40 -9.07 36.50
C MET A 354 1.02 -9.60 36.89
N PHE A 355 2.03 -9.57 35.99
CA PHE A 355 3.40 -10.14 36.16
C PHE A 355 4.51 -9.40 35.34
N GLN A 356 5.82 -9.69 35.57
CA GLN A 356 7.03 -9.07 34.93
C GLN A 356 8.15 -10.08 34.54
N GLN A 357 8.82 -9.95 33.37
CA GLN A 357 10.20 -10.46 33.07
C GLN A 357 10.81 -9.99 31.71
N ALA A 358 12.17 -10.00 31.54
CA ALA A 358 12.91 -9.75 30.27
C ALA A 358 14.25 -10.54 30.09
N ARG A 359 14.74 -10.80 28.84
CA ARG A 359 16.17 -11.12 28.49
C ARG A 359 16.59 -11.06 26.98
N MET A 360 17.74 -10.39 26.72
CA MET A 360 18.99 -10.59 25.91
C MET A 360 19.08 -10.97 24.39
N LEU A 361 20.19 -10.51 23.74
CA LEU A 361 20.59 -10.44 22.31
C LEU A 361 21.92 -11.23 22.02
N VAL A 362 22.21 -11.66 20.76
CA VAL A 362 23.52 -12.24 20.30
C VAL A 362 23.85 -11.91 18.82
N ASP A 363 25.15 -11.71 18.53
CA ASP A 363 25.83 -11.34 17.26
C ASP A 363 26.30 -12.54 16.39
N PHE A 364 26.61 -12.26 15.10
CA PHE A 364 26.92 -13.21 14.00
C PHE A 364 28.42 -13.26 13.57
N LEU A 365 28.85 -14.36 12.94
CA LEU A 365 30.12 -14.47 12.18
C LEU A 365 29.92 -15.22 10.85
N GLU A 366 30.51 -14.70 9.77
CA GLU A 366 30.52 -15.26 8.41
C GLU A 366 31.58 -16.36 8.19
N THR A 367 31.29 -17.30 7.28
CA THR A 367 32.32 -17.93 6.43
C THR A 367 31.74 -18.32 5.06
N GLN A 368 32.47 -17.99 3.98
CA GLN A 368 32.13 -18.31 2.58
C GLN A 368 32.78 -19.63 2.11
N ASN A 369 32.07 -20.41 1.28
CA ASN A 369 32.58 -21.63 0.66
C ASN A 369 32.21 -21.73 -0.84
N ARG A 370 33.16 -22.10 -1.70
CA ARG A 370 33.08 -21.98 -3.18
C ARG A 370 32.10 -22.96 -3.86
N THR A 371 31.84 -24.13 -3.28
CA THR A 371 30.87 -25.12 -3.79
C THR A 371 29.41 -24.68 -3.64
N CYS A 372 29.13 -23.78 -2.71
CA CYS A 372 27.79 -23.18 -2.54
C CYS A 372 27.41 -22.31 -3.74
N TRP A 373 28.38 -21.77 -4.49
CA TRP A 373 28.14 -20.85 -5.58
C TRP A 373 27.46 -21.51 -6.79
N GLU A 374 27.86 -22.73 -7.18
CA GLU A 374 27.29 -23.39 -8.37
C GLU A 374 25.80 -23.74 -8.18
N ARG A 375 25.45 -24.30 -7.00
CA ARG A 375 24.06 -24.61 -6.64
C ARG A 375 23.21 -23.35 -6.54
N ARG A 376 23.68 -22.32 -5.82
CA ARG A 376 22.94 -21.05 -5.69
C ARG A 376 22.80 -20.33 -7.04
N THR A 377 23.83 -20.36 -7.88
CA THR A 377 23.77 -19.82 -9.24
C THR A 377 22.70 -20.51 -10.09
N ALA A 378 22.52 -21.83 -9.95
CA ALA A 378 21.46 -22.55 -10.64
C ALA A 378 20.06 -22.08 -10.19
N ILE A 379 19.84 -21.94 -8.87
CA ILE A 379 18.58 -21.44 -8.30
C ILE A 379 18.29 -20.00 -8.78
N ILE A 380 19.29 -19.11 -8.72
CA ILE A 380 19.15 -17.72 -9.19
C ILE A 380 18.83 -17.69 -10.68
N ARG A 381 19.53 -18.49 -11.51
CA ARG A 381 19.25 -18.59 -12.95
C ARG A 381 17.82 -19.02 -13.20
N GLU A 382 17.30 -19.95 -12.42
CA GLU A 382 15.94 -20.42 -12.55
C GLU A 382 14.89 -19.37 -12.14
N ALA A 383 15.16 -18.55 -11.12
CA ALA A 383 14.31 -17.41 -10.78
C ALA A 383 14.30 -16.37 -11.91
N ILE A 384 15.46 -16.09 -12.51
CA ILE A 384 15.58 -15.20 -13.68
C ILE A 384 14.79 -15.76 -14.86
N HIS A 385 14.93 -17.03 -15.21
CA HIS A 385 14.17 -17.64 -16.30
C HIS A 385 12.65 -17.55 -16.08
N MET A 386 12.18 -17.77 -14.85
CA MET A 386 10.76 -17.60 -14.51
C MET A 386 10.30 -16.17 -14.79
N ARG A 387 11.04 -15.17 -14.28
CA ARG A 387 10.74 -13.74 -14.53
C ARG A 387 10.67 -13.43 -16.03
N TYR A 388 11.67 -13.87 -16.81
CA TYR A 388 11.70 -13.60 -18.25
C TYR A 388 10.54 -14.28 -18.98
N SER A 389 10.16 -15.49 -18.57
CA SER A 389 9.01 -16.18 -19.18
C SER A 389 7.72 -15.38 -19.00
N LEU A 390 7.52 -14.76 -17.84
CA LEU A 390 6.33 -13.98 -17.49
C LEU A 390 6.34 -12.54 -18.01
N LEU A 391 7.35 -12.11 -18.79
CA LEU A 391 7.38 -10.75 -19.35
C LEU A 391 6.12 -10.36 -20.14
N PRO A 392 5.48 -11.23 -20.95
CA PRO A 392 4.20 -10.91 -21.58
C PRO A 392 3.09 -10.55 -20.59
N TYR A 393 3.01 -11.31 -19.50
CA TYR A 393 2.03 -11.07 -18.44
C TYR A 393 2.34 -9.77 -17.71
N PHE A 394 3.59 -9.56 -17.27
CA PHE A 394 4.01 -8.30 -16.64
C PHE A 394 3.74 -7.09 -17.54
N TYR A 395 4.07 -7.17 -18.83
CA TYR A 395 3.85 -6.07 -19.76
C TYR A 395 2.37 -5.73 -19.93
N THR A 396 1.51 -6.76 -19.91
CA THR A 396 0.04 -6.58 -19.90
C THR A 396 -0.43 -5.89 -18.62
N LEU A 397 0.10 -6.26 -17.45
CA LEU A 397 -0.21 -5.59 -16.19
C LEU A 397 0.30 -4.15 -16.14
N PHE A 398 1.47 -3.85 -16.71
CA PHE A 398 1.97 -2.47 -16.82
C PHE A 398 1.09 -1.64 -17.75
N ARG A 399 0.54 -2.23 -18.82
CA ARG A 399 -0.45 -1.57 -19.64
C ARG A 399 -1.70 -1.25 -18.84
N GLU A 400 -2.23 -2.22 -18.10
CA GLU A 400 -3.39 -2.03 -17.22
C GLU A 400 -3.14 -0.86 -16.24
N ALA A 401 -2.02 -0.91 -15.52
CA ALA A 401 -1.59 0.13 -14.60
C ALA A 401 -1.49 1.52 -15.25
N SER A 402 -0.98 1.61 -16.49
CA SER A 402 -0.89 2.88 -17.22
C SER A 402 -2.24 3.48 -17.62
N VAL A 403 -3.28 2.65 -17.71
CA VAL A 403 -4.62 3.07 -18.18
C VAL A 403 -5.54 3.38 -17.02
N ASN A 404 -5.56 2.55 -15.97
CA ASN A 404 -6.52 2.66 -14.87
C ASN A 404 -5.87 2.90 -13.49
N GLY A 405 -4.54 2.89 -13.40
CA GLY A 405 -3.80 3.12 -12.15
C GLY A 405 -3.71 1.91 -11.21
N ILE A 406 -4.24 0.75 -11.58
CA ILE A 406 -4.17 -0.44 -10.72
C ILE A 406 -2.72 -0.94 -10.59
N PRO A 407 -2.23 -1.29 -9.38
CA PRO A 407 -0.88 -1.78 -9.20
C PRO A 407 -0.61 -3.11 -9.92
N VAL A 408 0.64 -3.32 -10.36
CA VAL A 408 1.10 -4.62 -10.88
C VAL A 408 1.26 -5.63 -9.75
N MET A 409 1.91 -5.23 -8.66
CA MET A 409 1.99 -5.98 -7.41
C MET A 409 0.89 -5.49 -6.49
N ARG A 410 0.00 -6.40 -6.09
CA ARG A 410 -1.24 -6.07 -5.39
C ARG A 410 -1.24 -6.75 -4.01
N PRO A 411 -1.61 -6.06 -2.92
CA PRO A 411 -1.90 -6.74 -1.67
C PRO A 411 -3.12 -7.64 -1.84
N LEU A 412 -3.20 -8.70 -1.04
CA LEU A 412 -4.27 -9.69 -1.17
C LEU A 412 -5.67 -9.05 -1.06
N TRP A 413 -5.86 -8.11 -0.12
CA TRP A 413 -7.15 -7.44 0.10
C TRP A 413 -7.66 -6.64 -1.10
N LEU A 414 -6.78 -6.22 -2.02
CA LEU A 414 -7.20 -5.52 -3.24
C LEU A 414 -7.97 -6.45 -4.18
N GLU A 415 -7.55 -7.72 -4.26
CA GLU A 415 -8.20 -8.76 -5.08
C GLU A 415 -9.33 -9.49 -4.33
N PHE A 416 -9.31 -9.44 -3.01
CA PHE A 416 -10.24 -10.13 -2.12
C PHE A 416 -10.78 -9.20 -1.01
N PRO A 417 -11.49 -8.11 -1.37
CA PRO A 417 -11.88 -7.04 -0.43
C PRO A 417 -12.92 -7.43 0.62
N GLU A 418 -13.52 -8.62 0.52
CA GLU A 418 -14.46 -9.17 1.50
C GLU A 418 -13.80 -10.18 2.47
N ASP A 419 -12.54 -10.56 2.19
CA ASP A 419 -11.82 -11.63 2.90
C ASP A 419 -10.89 -11.02 3.96
N LYS A 420 -11.38 -10.89 5.20
CA LYS A 420 -10.66 -10.20 6.29
C LYS A 420 -9.28 -10.79 6.63
N GLU A 421 -9.06 -12.08 6.36
CA GLU A 421 -7.76 -12.74 6.56
C GLU A 421 -6.65 -12.14 5.66
N THR A 422 -7.04 -11.40 4.61
CA THR A 422 -6.11 -10.78 3.67
C THR A 422 -5.61 -9.39 4.10
N TYR A 423 -6.24 -8.76 5.09
CA TYR A 423 -6.05 -7.33 5.36
C TYR A 423 -4.67 -7.06 5.96
N ASN A 424 -4.21 -7.92 6.87
CA ASN A 424 -2.91 -7.79 7.53
C ASN A 424 -1.85 -8.76 6.99
N ASN A 425 -2.07 -9.33 5.80
CA ASN A 425 -1.08 -10.23 5.18
C ASN A 425 -0.02 -9.41 4.45
N GLY A 426 1.15 -9.26 5.08
CA GLY A 426 2.33 -8.60 4.49
C GLY A 426 3.32 -9.55 3.81
N GLU A 427 3.11 -10.86 3.88
CA GLU A 427 4.09 -11.86 3.44
C GLU A 427 3.82 -12.44 2.05
N ALA A 428 2.56 -12.36 1.60
CA ALA A 428 2.14 -12.77 0.28
C ALA A 428 1.59 -11.59 -0.51
N PHE A 429 1.79 -11.63 -1.82
CA PHE A 429 1.24 -10.63 -2.72
C PHE A 429 0.75 -11.28 -4.01
N MET A 430 -0.19 -10.59 -4.64
CA MET A 430 -0.68 -10.91 -5.96
C MET A 430 0.17 -10.21 -7.02
N VAL A 431 0.43 -10.87 -8.14
CA VAL A 431 0.97 -10.29 -9.36
C VAL A 431 -0.16 -10.24 -10.37
N GLY A 432 -0.73 -9.05 -10.56
CA GLY A 432 -2.03 -8.89 -11.20
C GLY A 432 -3.12 -9.69 -10.49
N PRO A 433 -4.20 -10.07 -11.18
CA PRO A 433 -5.28 -10.86 -10.58
C PRO A 433 -5.00 -12.39 -10.58
N SER A 434 -3.97 -12.85 -11.29
CA SER A 434 -3.83 -14.27 -11.65
C SER A 434 -2.80 -15.06 -10.86
N LEU A 435 -1.77 -14.43 -10.31
CA LEU A 435 -0.66 -15.13 -9.66
C LEU A 435 -0.50 -14.66 -8.21
N LEU A 436 -0.26 -15.58 -7.29
CA LEU A 436 0.08 -15.32 -5.90
C LEU A 436 1.50 -15.81 -5.63
N ALA A 437 2.32 -15.00 -4.97
CA ALA A 437 3.65 -15.37 -4.50
C ALA A 437 3.74 -15.20 -2.98
N GLN A 438 4.25 -16.22 -2.30
CA GLN A 438 4.54 -16.18 -0.87
C GLN A 438 6.04 -15.95 -0.66
N GLY A 439 6.39 -14.92 0.11
CA GLY A 439 7.76 -14.68 0.53
C GLY A 439 8.24 -15.65 1.61
N ILE A 440 9.56 -15.88 1.64
CA ILE A 440 10.27 -16.62 2.69
C ILE A 440 11.28 -15.64 3.28
N TYR A 441 11.07 -15.23 4.54
CA TYR A 441 11.80 -14.12 5.15
C TYR A 441 12.71 -14.53 6.31
N GLU A 442 12.61 -15.77 6.79
CA GLU A 442 13.41 -16.27 7.92
C GLU A 442 14.54 -17.19 7.45
N GLU A 443 15.72 -17.03 8.07
CA GLU A 443 16.87 -17.90 7.79
C GLU A 443 16.59 -19.34 8.25
N GLY A 444 16.87 -20.31 7.36
CA GLY A 444 16.72 -21.73 7.68
C GLY A 444 15.28 -22.23 7.76
N GLN A 445 14.30 -21.42 7.36
CA GLN A 445 12.88 -21.78 7.34
C GLN A 445 12.62 -23.00 6.44
N LYS A 446 12.04 -24.06 7.02
CA LYS A 446 11.75 -25.34 6.32
C LYS A 446 10.28 -25.54 5.96
N SER A 447 9.41 -24.71 6.52
CA SER A 447 7.98 -24.73 6.22
C SER A 447 7.40 -23.33 6.33
N VAL A 448 6.39 -23.06 5.51
CA VAL A 448 5.63 -21.80 5.56
C VAL A 448 4.14 -22.11 5.57
N SER A 449 3.37 -21.29 6.27
CA SER A 449 1.91 -21.32 6.28
C SER A 449 1.42 -20.31 5.26
N VAL A 450 0.81 -20.78 4.17
CA VAL A 450 0.35 -19.93 3.07
C VAL A 450 -1.17 -19.85 3.10
N TYR A 451 -1.70 -18.66 3.33
CA TYR A 451 -3.13 -18.41 3.12
C TYR A 451 -3.41 -18.22 1.64
N LEU A 452 -4.31 -19.04 1.09
CA LEU A 452 -4.76 -18.92 -0.30
C LEU A 452 -6.18 -18.33 -0.30
N PRO A 453 -6.35 -17.06 -0.68
CA PRO A 453 -7.63 -16.35 -0.53
C PRO A 453 -8.67 -16.75 -1.58
N GLY A 454 -9.93 -16.41 -1.30
CA GLY A 454 -11.06 -16.65 -2.20
C GLY A 454 -11.50 -18.11 -2.32
N LYS A 455 -12.72 -18.34 -2.83
CA LYS A 455 -13.36 -19.68 -2.86
C LYS A 455 -12.80 -20.61 -3.93
N GLU A 456 -12.16 -20.07 -4.95
CA GLU A 456 -11.63 -20.83 -6.08
C GLU A 456 -10.36 -21.61 -5.68
N SER A 457 -10.03 -22.63 -6.48
CA SER A 457 -8.77 -23.35 -6.31
C SER A 457 -7.57 -22.53 -6.79
N TRP A 458 -6.39 -22.96 -6.37
CA TRP A 458 -5.10 -22.39 -6.72
C TRP A 458 -4.18 -23.48 -7.21
N TYR A 459 -3.54 -23.29 -8.35
CA TYR A 459 -2.65 -24.29 -8.93
C TYR A 459 -1.19 -23.91 -8.68
N ASP A 460 -0.41 -24.82 -8.10
CA ASP A 460 1.02 -24.61 -7.91
C ASP A 460 1.74 -24.41 -9.27
N LEU A 461 2.56 -23.36 -9.40
CA LEU A 461 3.21 -23.00 -10.67
C LEU A 461 4.23 -24.03 -11.16
N ARG A 462 4.77 -24.86 -10.26
CA ARG A 462 5.80 -25.85 -10.59
C ARG A 462 5.17 -27.16 -11.02
N ASN A 463 4.17 -27.61 -10.29
CA ASN A 463 3.65 -28.97 -10.39
C ASN A 463 2.14 -29.03 -10.75
N GLY A 464 1.44 -27.90 -10.77
CA GLY A 464 0.04 -27.81 -11.19
C GLY A 464 -0.92 -28.56 -10.27
N SER A 465 -0.49 -28.91 -9.05
CA SER A 465 -1.36 -29.50 -8.05
C SER A 465 -2.37 -28.45 -7.58
N PRO A 466 -3.66 -28.80 -7.48
CA PRO A 466 -4.67 -27.89 -6.98
C PRO A 466 -4.62 -27.80 -5.45
N TYR A 467 -4.76 -26.59 -4.94
CA TYR A 467 -4.93 -26.26 -3.54
C TYR A 467 -6.28 -25.54 -3.37
N LYS A 468 -6.99 -25.86 -2.30
CA LYS A 468 -8.28 -25.23 -2.00
C LYS A 468 -8.07 -23.80 -1.50
N GLY A 469 -8.81 -22.83 -2.02
CA GLY A 469 -8.83 -21.47 -1.49
C GLY A 469 -9.62 -21.32 -0.19
N SER A 470 -9.57 -20.14 0.42
CA SER A 470 -10.07 -19.79 1.75
C SER A 470 -9.52 -20.71 2.86
N VAL A 471 -8.29 -21.20 2.69
CA VAL A 471 -7.63 -22.12 3.62
C VAL A 471 -6.14 -21.80 3.71
N THR A 472 -5.59 -21.91 4.92
CA THR A 472 -4.15 -21.87 5.17
C THR A 472 -3.52 -23.24 4.98
N HIS A 473 -2.54 -23.33 4.09
CA HIS A 473 -1.81 -24.57 3.79
C HIS A 473 -0.41 -24.52 4.38
N LYS A 474 -0.02 -25.58 5.09
CA LYS A 474 1.36 -25.74 5.56
C LYS A 474 2.19 -26.43 4.48
N LEU A 475 3.13 -25.72 3.90
CA LEU A 475 3.94 -26.20 2.78
C LEU A 475 5.39 -26.39 3.22
N GLN A 476 6.04 -27.43 2.69
CA GLN A 476 7.48 -27.58 2.84
C GLN A 476 8.20 -26.61 1.90
N VAL A 477 9.19 -25.92 2.44
CA VAL A 477 10.01 -24.97 1.70
C VAL A 477 11.36 -25.62 1.47
N LEU A 478 11.71 -25.73 0.20
CA LEU A 478 13.04 -26.10 -0.24
C LEU A 478 13.80 -24.83 -0.64
N GLU A 479 15.12 -24.84 -0.48
CA GLU A 479 16.01 -23.72 -0.85
C GLU A 479 15.86 -23.30 -2.33
N ASP A 480 15.41 -24.21 -3.20
CA ASP A 480 15.18 -23.99 -4.63
C ASP A 480 13.73 -23.62 -4.98
N SER A 481 12.89 -23.31 -3.99
CA SER A 481 11.45 -23.14 -4.17
C SER A 481 10.90 -21.89 -3.49
N ILE A 482 10.11 -21.13 -4.23
CA ILE A 482 9.27 -20.06 -3.72
C ILE A 482 7.82 -20.49 -3.98
N PRO A 483 6.99 -20.71 -2.94
CA PRO A 483 5.60 -21.09 -3.13
C PRO A 483 4.87 -20.03 -3.95
N SER A 484 4.38 -20.44 -5.12
CA SER A 484 3.74 -19.55 -6.09
C SER A 484 2.57 -20.29 -6.73
N PHE A 485 1.44 -19.60 -6.87
CA PHE A 485 0.18 -20.20 -7.30
C PHE A 485 -0.50 -19.39 -8.40
N GLN A 486 -1.16 -20.08 -9.32
CA GLN A 486 -2.04 -19.49 -10.32
C GLN A 486 -3.48 -19.68 -9.87
N ARG A 487 -4.22 -18.58 -9.77
CA ARG A 487 -5.64 -18.59 -9.42
C ARG A 487 -6.44 -19.34 -10.47
N ALA A 488 -7.33 -20.24 -10.06
CA ALA A 488 -8.26 -20.87 -10.98
C ALA A 488 -9.22 -19.85 -11.59
N GLY A 489 -9.59 -20.05 -12.85
CA GLY A 489 -10.34 -19.09 -13.65
C GLY A 489 -9.47 -18.15 -14.47
N THR A 490 -8.15 -18.36 -14.52
CA THR A 490 -7.22 -17.43 -15.20
C THR A 490 -6.41 -18.06 -16.32
N ILE A 491 -6.07 -17.26 -17.32
CA ILE A 491 -5.17 -17.61 -18.43
C ILE A 491 -3.94 -16.70 -18.39
N VAL A 492 -2.76 -17.28 -18.22
CA VAL A 492 -1.49 -16.54 -18.15
C VAL A 492 -0.66 -16.77 -19.41
N PRO A 493 -0.38 -15.73 -20.22
CA PRO A 493 0.53 -15.81 -21.36
C PRO A 493 1.99 -15.71 -20.91
N ARG A 494 2.85 -16.54 -21.50
CA ARG A 494 4.30 -16.50 -21.25
C ARG A 494 5.12 -16.90 -22.48
N LYS A 495 6.43 -16.67 -22.44
CA LYS A 495 7.39 -17.12 -23.47
C LYS A 495 8.41 -18.07 -22.85
N ASP A 496 8.40 -19.33 -23.25
CA ASP A 496 9.23 -20.35 -22.59
C ASP A 496 10.62 -20.50 -23.21
N ARG A 497 10.89 -19.85 -24.34
CA ARG A 497 12.20 -19.89 -24.98
C ARG A 497 13.20 -19.04 -24.21
N PHE A 498 14.26 -19.68 -23.74
CA PHE A 498 15.32 -18.98 -23.02
C PHE A 498 16.15 -18.14 -23.99
N ARG A 499 16.22 -16.84 -23.69
CA ARG A 499 17.03 -15.84 -24.40
C ARG A 499 17.88 -15.08 -23.42
N ARG A 500 18.86 -14.34 -23.95
CA ARG A 500 19.77 -13.52 -23.13
C ARG A 500 19.16 -12.17 -22.74
N SER A 501 18.13 -11.70 -23.46
CA SER A 501 17.46 -10.42 -23.20
C SER A 501 16.03 -10.42 -23.72
N SER A 502 15.21 -9.46 -23.24
CA SER A 502 13.83 -9.27 -23.70
C SER A 502 13.74 -8.93 -25.19
N THR A 503 14.70 -8.19 -25.74
CA THR A 503 14.78 -7.85 -27.17
C THR A 503 14.87 -9.10 -28.06
N GLN A 504 15.59 -10.12 -27.60
CA GLN A 504 15.70 -11.40 -28.32
C GLN A 504 14.44 -12.26 -28.20
N MET A 505 13.53 -11.95 -27.27
CA MET A 505 12.27 -12.67 -27.07
C MET A 505 11.12 -12.09 -27.89
N VAL A 506 11.28 -10.91 -28.50
CA VAL A 506 10.19 -10.20 -29.20
C VAL A 506 9.48 -11.11 -30.20
N ASN A 507 10.24 -11.85 -31.00
CA ASN A 507 9.71 -12.76 -32.03
C ASN A 507 9.55 -14.21 -31.57
N ASP A 508 9.80 -14.50 -30.29
CA ASP A 508 9.54 -15.85 -29.77
C ASP A 508 8.03 -16.09 -29.61
N PRO A 509 7.58 -17.33 -29.86
CA PRO A 509 6.18 -17.72 -29.70
C PRO A 509 5.74 -17.74 -28.24
N TYR A 510 4.42 -17.76 -28.07
CA TYR A 510 3.75 -17.73 -26.79
C TYR A 510 3.31 -19.14 -26.35
N THR A 511 3.25 -19.29 -25.03
CA THR A 511 2.56 -20.37 -24.34
C THR A 511 1.41 -19.78 -23.53
N LEU A 512 0.23 -20.39 -23.59
CA LEU A 512 -0.90 -20.05 -22.71
C LEU A 512 -1.01 -21.11 -21.60
N VAL A 513 -1.07 -20.67 -20.34
CA VAL A 513 -1.33 -21.54 -19.18
C VAL A 513 -2.72 -21.24 -18.64
N ILE A 514 -3.63 -22.18 -18.85
CA ILE A 514 -5.05 -22.09 -18.50
C ILE A 514 -5.25 -22.83 -17.17
N ALA A 515 -5.69 -22.12 -16.13
CA ALA A 515 -6.08 -22.70 -14.86
C ALA A 515 -7.61 -22.70 -14.77
N LEU A 516 -8.26 -23.86 -14.90
CA LEU A 516 -9.72 -23.95 -14.91
C LEU A 516 -10.31 -23.78 -13.50
N ASN A 517 -11.34 -22.95 -13.37
CA ASN A 517 -12.13 -22.83 -12.14
C ASN A 517 -13.08 -24.03 -11.93
N SER A 518 -13.83 -24.00 -10.84
CA SER A 518 -14.84 -25.03 -10.51
C SER A 518 -15.90 -25.25 -11.61
N SER A 519 -16.20 -24.21 -12.42
CA SER A 519 -17.10 -24.29 -13.57
C SER A 519 -16.44 -24.75 -14.88
N GLY A 520 -15.14 -25.02 -14.88
CA GLY A 520 -14.39 -25.39 -16.08
C GLY A 520 -14.10 -24.21 -17.01
N ALA A 521 -14.15 -22.97 -16.49
CA ALA A 521 -13.91 -21.76 -17.24
C ALA A 521 -12.61 -21.05 -16.82
N ALA A 522 -12.06 -20.23 -17.71
CA ALA A 522 -10.93 -19.35 -17.42
C ALA A 522 -10.85 -18.18 -18.41
N GLU A 523 -10.28 -17.06 -17.99
CA GLU A 523 -10.04 -15.91 -18.87
C GLU A 523 -8.70 -15.22 -18.62
N GLY A 524 -8.20 -14.51 -19.61
CA GLY A 524 -6.99 -13.70 -19.46
C GLY A 524 -6.72 -12.83 -20.67
N GLU A 525 -5.73 -11.96 -20.55
CA GLU A 525 -5.43 -10.94 -21.56
C GLU A 525 -3.94 -10.93 -21.93
N LEU A 526 -3.66 -10.39 -23.11
CA LEU A 526 -2.30 -10.12 -23.58
C LEU A 526 -2.27 -8.80 -24.36
N TYR A 527 -1.46 -7.86 -23.89
CA TYR A 527 -1.14 -6.62 -24.59
C TYR A 527 0.22 -6.70 -25.29
N MET A 528 0.30 -6.18 -26.52
CA MET A 528 1.52 -6.15 -27.34
C MET A 528 1.59 -4.85 -28.15
N ASP A 529 2.77 -4.23 -28.16
CA ASP A 529 3.14 -3.15 -29.08
C ASP A 529 4.64 -3.27 -29.45
N ASP A 530 5.27 -2.20 -29.91
CA ASP A 530 6.69 -2.20 -30.28
C ASP A 530 7.66 -2.13 -29.07
N GLY A 531 7.14 -1.94 -27.86
CA GLY A 531 7.86 -1.88 -26.58
C GLY A 531 8.73 -0.64 -26.38
N LYS A 532 8.67 0.37 -27.26
CA LYS A 532 9.63 1.48 -27.25
C LYS A 532 9.10 2.85 -27.66
N SER A 533 8.08 2.93 -28.52
CA SER A 533 7.56 4.21 -29.04
C SER A 533 6.23 4.58 -28.39
N TYR A 534 5.76 5.80 -28.69
CA TYR A 534 4.41 6.25 -28.33
C TYR A 534 3.37 5.91 -29.41
N ASP A 535 3.70 5.08 -30.40
CA ASP A 535 2.78 4.73 -31.49
C ASP A 535 1.51 4.01 -30.99
N TYR A 536 1.54 3.40 -29.79
CA TYR A 536 0.37 2.83 -29.15
C TYR A 536 -0.73 3.87 -28.89
N GLN A 537 -0.38 5.16 -28.71
CA GLN A 537 -1.35 6.25 -28.56
C GLN A 537 -2.15 6.49 -29.84
N GLN A 538 -1.57 6.14 -31.00
CA GLN A 538 -2.23 6.19 -32.31
C GLN A 538 -2.90 4.85 -32.67
N GLY A 539 -2.84 3.88 -31.77
CA GLY A 539 -3.46 2.57 -31.93
C GLY A 539 -2.54 1.45 -32.40
N ALA A 540 -1.23 1.68 -32.51
CA ALA A 540 -0.27 0.65 -32.92
C ALA A 540 0.03 -0.39 -31.82
N PHE A 541 -1.01 -1.06 -31.34
CA PHE A 541 -0.93 -2.18 -30.41
C PHE A 541 -1.94 -3.28 -30.77
N SER A 542 -1.83 -4.42 -30.10
CA SER A 542 -2.81 -5.51 -30.12
C SER A 542 -3.14 -5.90 -28.69
N HIS A 543 -4.43 -5.99 -28.36
CA HIS A 543 -4.90 -6.35 -27.02
C HIS A 543 -5.85 -7.52 -27.14
N ARG A 544 -5.34 -8.72 -26.83
CA ARG A 544 -6.04 -9.98 -27.01
C ARG A 544 -6.72 -10.37 -25.71
N ARG A 545 -7.98 -10.80 -25.80
CA ARG A 545 -8.67 -11.52 -24.73
C ARG A 545 -8.76 -13.00 -25.09
N PHE A 546 -8.47 -13.85 -24.12
CA PHE A 546 -8.62 -15.30 -24.20
C PHE A 546 -9.74 -15.73 -23.27
N VAL A 547 -10.67 -16.54 -23.76
CA VAL A 547 -11.76 -17.09 -22.94
C VAL A 547 -11.85 -18.58 -23.18
N PHE A 548 -11.75 -19.35 -22.10
CA PHE A 548 -12.01 -20.76 -22.06
C PHE A 548 -13.36 -21.00 -21.36
N ALA A 549 -14.33 -21.56 -22.08
CA ALA A 549 -15.62 -21.97 -21.54
C ALA A 549 -16.17 -23.09 -22.42
N ASP A 550 -16.95 -24.01 -21.85
CA ASP A 550 -17.59 -25.11 -22.60
C ASP A 550 -16.62 -25.91 -23.49
N ASN A 551 -15.42 -26.20 -22.95
CA ASN A 551 -14.31 -26.85 -23.67
C ASN A 551 -13.82 -26.10 -24.92
N LYS A 552 -14.09 -24.80 -25.02
CA LYS A 552 -13.73 -23.95 -26.15
C LYS A 552 -12.81 -22.84 -25.68
N LEU A 553 -11.60 -22.78 -26.25
CA LEU A 553 -10.70 -21.64 -26.10
C LEU A 553 -10.88 -20.68 -27.27
N THR A 554 -11.22 -19.43 -26.99
CA THR A 554 -11.39 -18.39 -28.01
C THR A 554 -10.37 -17.28 -27.82
N SER A 555 -9.90 -16.70 -28.92
CA SER A 555 -9.12 -15.46 -28.92
C SER A 555 -9.77 -14.42 -29.81
N PHE A 556 -9.92 -13.20 -29.30
CA PHE A 556 -10.39 -12.05 -30.06
C PHE A 556 -9.67 -10.77 -29.62
N ASN A 557 -9.67 -9.76 -30.49
CA ASN A 557 -9.11 -8.45 -30.19
C ASN A 557 -10.15 -7.65 -29.40
N ILE A 558 -9.73 -7.02 -28.30
CA ILE A 558 -10.58 -6.07 -27.56
C ILE A 558 -10.19 -4.61 -27.82
N ALA A 559 -9.12 -4.38 -28.59
CA ALA A 559 -8.79 -3.05 -29.08
C ALA A 559 -9.85 -2.56 -30.09
N PRO A 560 -10.17 -1.25 -30.12
CA PRO A 560 -11.10 -0.69 -31.10
C PRO A 560 -10.69 -0.94 -32.56
N ASP A 561 -11.65 -1.19 -33.45
CA ASP A 561 -11.37 -1.48 -34.87
C ASP A 561 -10.96 -0.24 -35.69
N ASN A 562 -11.28 0.96 -35.21
CA ASN A 562 -11.10 2.24 -35.90
C ASN A 562 -9.78 2.95 -35.58
N LEU A 563 -8.75 2.21 -35.18
CA LEU A 563 -7.44 2.76 -34.82
C LEU A 563 -6.64 3.20 -36.06
N SER A 564 -6.00 4.37 -35.95
CA SER A 564 -5.31 5.03 -37.08
C SER A 564 -4.05 4.30 -37.56
N LYS A 565 -3.39 3.56 -36.66
CA LYS A 565 -2.22 2.73 -36.96
C LYS A 565 -2.49 1.31 -36.49
N LYS A 566 -2.06 0.31 -37.25
CA LYS A 566 -2.21 -1.11 -36.90
C LYS A 566 -0.89 -1.72 -36.47
N PHE A 567 -0.92 -2.52 -35.40
CA PHE A 567 0.20 -3.35 -34.99
C PHE A 567 0.16 -4.70 -35.71
N THR A 568 1.34 -5.21 -36.07
CA THR A 568 1.48 -6.53 -36.69
C THR A 568 2.54 -7.34 -35.95
N SER A 569 2.24 -8.60 -35.65
CA SER A 569 3.19 -9.55 -35.07
C SER A 569 3.10 -10.88 -35.80
N GLY A 570 4.25 -11.43 -36.18
CA GLY A 570 4.36 -12.78 -36.75
C GLY A 570 4.43 -13.89 -35.70
N CYS A 571 4.32 -13.56 -34.41
CA CYS A 571 4.39 -14.55 -33.34
C CYS A 571 3.19 -15.50 -33.38
N VAL A 572 3.41 -16.74 -32.95
CA VAL A 572 2.39 -17.79 -32.86
C VAL A 572 2.26 -18.29 -31.43
N ILE A 573 1.17 -19.00 -31.16
CA ILE A 573 1.06 -19.82 -29.95
C ILE A 573 1.65 -21.19 -30.28
N GLU A 574 2.74 -21.56 -29.60
CA GLU A 574 3.38 -22.86 -29.78
C GLU A 574 2.90 -23.91 -28.79
N ARG A 575 2.23 -23.48 -27.70
CA ARG A 575 1.82 -24.39 -26.63
C ARG A 575 0.64 -23.84 -25.82
N ILE A 576 -0.29 -24.73 -25.46
CA ILE A 576 -1.39 -24.43 -24.53
C ILE A 576 -1.40 -25.51 -23.47
N ILE A 577 -1.33 -25.10 -22.20
CA ILE A 577 -1.34 -25.98 -21.03
C ILE A 577 -2.67 -25.79 -20.32
N VAL A 578 -3.37 -26.87 -19.98
CA VAL A 578 -4.67 -26.80 -19.31
C VAL A 578 -4.64 -27.54 -17.98
N LEU A 579 -4.66 -26.78 -16.88
CA LEU A 579 -4.73 -27.29 -15.51
C LEU A 579 -6.18 -27.50 -15.10
N GLY A 580 -6.48 -28.63 -14.46
CA GLY A 580 -7.85 -28.99 -14.06
C GLY A 580 -8.71 -29.63 -15.16
N LEU A 581 -8.17 -29.90 -16.35
CA LEU A 581 -8.89 -30.60 -17.40
C LEU A 581 -9.14 -32.06 -17.03
N ARG A 582 -10.35 -32.55 -17.29
CA ARG A 582 -10.73 -33.96 -17.01
C ARG A 582 -9.92 -34.93 -17.86
N SER A 583 -9.54 -36.05 -17.27
CA SER A 583 -8.82 -37.13 -17.96
C SER A 583 -9.68 -37.74 -19.08
N GLY A 584 -9.07 -38.03 -20.24
CA GLY A 584 -9.71 -38.74 -21.36
C GLY A 584 -9.79 -37.96 -22.68
N VAL A 585 -9.62 -36.65 -22.64
CA VAL A 585 -9.58 -35.79 -23.83
C VAL A 585 -8.26 -35.98 -24.59
N LYS A 586 -8.33 -36.23 -25.91
CA LYS A 586 -7.14 -36.55 -26.73
C LYS A 586 -6.94 -35.62 -27.92
N LYS A 587 -7.94 -34.83 -28.31
CA LYS A 587 -7.89 -34.03 -29.54
C LYS A 587 -8.42 -32.63 -29.30
N ALA A 588 -7.88 -31.70 -30.07
CA ALA A 588 -8.38 -30.35 -30.20
C ALA A 588 -8.58 -30.01 -31.69
N ILE A 589 -9.59 -29.20 -32.01
CA ILE A 589 -9.92 -28.76 -33.37
C ILE A 589 -9.77 -27.24 -33.43
N ILE A 590 -8.93 -26.74 -34.35
CA ILE A 590 -8.68 -25.31 -34.55
C ILE A 590 -9.57 -24.78 -35.67
N GLU A 591 -10.41 -23.79 -35.36
CA GLU A 591 -11.21 -23.01 -36.29
C GLU A 591 -10.55 -21.65 -36.61
N PRO A 592 -10.69 -21.14 -37.86
CA PRO A 592 -11.58 -21.59 -38.94
C PRO A 592 -11.02 -22.71 -39.84
N GLY A 593 -9.81 -23.21 -39.60
CA GLY A 593 -9.15 -24.19 -40.47
C GLY A 593 -9.58 -25.65 -40.32
N ASN A 594 -10.41 -25.98 -39.31
CA ASN A 594 -10.76 -27.34 -38.88
C ASN A 594 -9.54 -28.28 -38.74
N GLN A 595 -8.41 -27.73 -38.30
CA GLN A 595 -7.18 -28.50 -38.14
C GLN A 595 -7.23 -29.27 -36.81
N GLU A 596 -7.09 -30.59 -36.87
CA GLU A 596 -6.93 -31.42 -35.67
C GLU A 596 -5.51 -31.33 -35.11
N VAL A 597 -5.41 -31.23 -33.78
CA VAL A 597 -4.16 -31.24 -33.03
C VAL A 597 -4.30 -32.18 -31.84
N GLU A 598 -3.26 -32.95 -31.55
CA GLU A 598 -3.28 -33.88 -30.42
C GLU A 598 -3.09 -33.15 -29.09
N ILE A 599 -3.81 -33.63 -28.07
CA ILE A 599 -3.57 -33.28 -26.67
C ILE A 599 -2.71 -34.39 -26.08
N GLU A 600 -1.49 -34.02 -25.74
CA GLU A 600 -0.55 -34.93 -25.08
C GLU A 600 -0.29 -34.50 -23.65
N SER A 601 0.19 -35.43 -22.85
CA SER A 601 0.67 -35.10 -21.52
C SER A 601 2.06 -34.46 -21.68
N GLY A 602 2.17 -33.16 -21.37
CA GLY A 602 3.42 -32.40 -21.39
C GLY A 602 3.81 -31.85 -20.01
N PRO A 603 5.07 -31.42 -19.83
CA PRO A 603 5.47 -30.79 -18.57
C PRO A 603 4.92 -29.37 -18.47
N ILE A 604 4.60 -28.92 -17.26
CA ILE A 604 4.21 -27.52 -17.03
C ILE A 604 5.35 -26.59 -17.44
N SER A 605 6.58 -26.87 -17.02
CA SER A 605 7.77 -26.10 -17.39
C SER A 605 8.72 -26.93 -18.26
N LEU A 606 9.43 -26.32 -19.21
CA LEU A 606 10.36 -27.02 -20.12
C LEU A 606 11.71 -27.40 -19.45
N ARG A 607 11.75 -27.53 -18.12
CA ARG A 607 12.95 -27.89 -17.34
C ARG A 607 13.23 -29.41 -17.38
N SER A 608 14.49 -29.76 -17.10
CA SER A 608 14.95 -31.15 -16.92
C SER A 608 14.69 -31.63 -15.48
N GLY A 609 14.12 -32.83 -15.34
CA GLY A 609 13.73 -33.44 -14.05
C GLY A 609 12.21 -33.56 -13.94
N SER A 610 11.71 -34.77 -13.72
CA SER A 610 10.29 -35.16 -13.87
C SER A 610 9.33 -34.17 -13.22
N SER A 611 8.66 -33.36 -14.04
CA SER A 611 7.51 -32.56 -13.62
C SER A 611 6.24 -33.38 -13.87
N PRO A 612 5.17 -33.20 -13.06
CA PRO A 612 3.89 -33.81 -13.34
C PRO A 612 3.41 -33.43 -14.74
N VAL A 613 2.74 -34.39 -15.36
CA VAL A 613 2.39 -34.33 -16.77
C VAL A 613 0.95 -33.86 -16.89
N VAL A 614 0.76 -32.71 -17.55
CA VAL A 614 -0.53 -32.04 -17.68
C VAL A 614 -0.99 -32.01 -19.13
N PRO A 615 -2.31 -32.00 -19.40
CA PRO A 615 -2.86 -31.87 -20.74
C PRO A 615 -2.28 -30.65 -21.45
N THR A 616 -1.64 -30.89 -22.60
CA THR A 616 -0.92 -29.89 -23.39
C THR A 616 -1.25 -30.04 -24.85
N ILE A 617 -1.74 -28.97 -25.48
CA ILE A 617 -1.84 -28.87 -26.95
C ILE A 617 -0.49 -28.36 -27.44
N ARG A 618 0.25 -29.18 -28.18
CA ARG A 618 1.54 -28.79 -28.75
C ARG A 618 1.40 -28.30 -30.19
N ARG A 619 2.12 -27.22 -30.49
CA ARG A 619 2.23 -26.61 -31.82
C ARG A 619 0.87 -26.32 -32.49
N PRO A 620 -0.09 -25.66 -31.81
CA PRO A 620 -1.29 -25.20 -32.49
C PRO A 620 -0.95 -24.19 -33.60
N ASN A 621 0.17 -23.45 -33.47
CA ASN A 621 0.74 -22.57 -34.50
C ASN A 621 -0.22 -21.50 -35.03
N VAL A 622 -1.28 -21.19 -34.28
CA VAL A 622 -2.17 -20.06 -34.55
C VAL A 622 -1.42 -18.75 -34.29
N ARG A 623 -1.63 -17.74 -35.13
CA ARG A 623 -1.01 -16.43 -34.95
C ARG A 623 -1.60 -15.74 -33.73
N ILE A 624 -0.76 -15.07 -32.95
CA ILE A 624 -1.20 -14.39 -31.72
C ILE A 624 -2.10 -13.19 -32.00
N ALA A 625 -1.94 -12.55 -33.16
CA ALA A 625 -2.70 -11.37 -33.57
C ALA A 625 -4.07 -11.69 -34.18
N ASP A 626 -4.30 -12.95 -34.60
CA ASP A 626 -5.52 -13.36 -35.29
C ASP A 626 -6.58 -13.86 -34.32
N SER A 627 -7.85 -13.74 -34.70
CA SER A 627 -8.95 -14.37 -33.96
C SER A 627 -9.11 -15.82 -34.38
N TRP A 628 -9.19 -16.72 -33.39
CA TRP A 628 -9.26 -18.16 -33.60
C TRP A 628 -10.05 -18.80 -32.46
N THR A 629 -10.45 -20.04 -32.70
CA THR A 629 -11.14 -20.88 -31.73
C THR A 629 -10.50 -22.25 -31.71
N ILE A 630 -10.32 -22.83 -30.53
CA ILE A 630 -9.83 -24.19 -30.33
C ILE A 630 -10.85 -24.94 -29.50
N TRP A 631 -11.50 -25.93 -30.11
CA TRP A 631 -12.42 -26.84 -29.44
C TRP A 631 -11.65 -28.03 -28.88
N ILE A 632 -11.90 -28.36 -27.61
CA ILE A 632 -11.35 -29.53 -26.96
C ILE A 632 -12.41 -30.64 -27.00
N ALA A 633 -12.10 -31.73 -27.72
CA ALA A 633 -13.04 -32.80 -28.06
C ALA A 633 -12.88 -34.06 -27.18
#